data_AF-A0AA49Q290-F1
#
_entry.id   AF-A0AA49Q290-F1
#
_cell.length_a   1.000
_cell.length_b   1.000
_cell.length_c   1.000
_cell.angle_alpha   90.00
_cell.angle_beta   90.00
_cell.angle_gamma   90.00
#
_symmetry.space_group_name_H-M   'P 1'
#
loop_
_entity.id
_entity.type
_entity.pdbx_description
1 polymer ?
#
loop_
_entity_poly.entity_id
_entity_poly.type
_entity_poly.pdbx_seq_one_letter_code
_entity_poly.pdbx_strand_id
1 'polypeptide(L)'
;MALIIVLSLALGLAIGFFLPINLPPAYTSYLSVAILAALDSVFGGIRASLENKFDNAIFISGFFGNAILAAVLAYIGDVLGVPIYLAAIFAFGSRLFTNFAYIRRYILNNISKK
;
A
#
# COMPACT_ATOMS: atom_id res chain seq x y z
N MET A 1 -13.63 -6.55 -16.68
CA MET A 1 -12.67 -6.57 -15.56
C MET A 1 -12.16 -5.18 -15.20
N ALA A 2 -11.44 -4.47 -16.10
CA ALA A 2 -10.90 -3.13 -15.82
C ALA A 2 -11.97 -2.09 -15.41
N LEU A 3 -13.16 -2.12 -16.05
CA LEU A 3 -14.27 -1.24 -15.69
C LEU A 3 -14.74 -1.42 -14.23
N ILE A 4 -14.80 -2.66 -13.74
CA ILE A 4 -15.19 -2.97 -12.36
C ILE A 4 -14.15 -2.41 -11.38
N ILE A 5 -12.86 -2.54 -11.69
CA ILE A 5 -11.77 -2.01 -10.88
C ILE A 5 -11.87 -0.48 -10.79
N VAL A 6 -12.00 0.20 -11.92
CA VAL A 6 -12.12 1.67 -11.96
C VAL A 6 -13.37 2.15 -11.21
N LEU A 7 -14.52 1.48 -11.41
CA LEU A 7 -15.75 1.80 -10.68
C LEU A 7 -15.59 1.58 -9.17
N SER A 8 -14.96 0.47 -8.74
CA SER A 8 -14.75 0.20 -7.32
C SER A 8 -13.80 1.20 -6.66
N LEU A 9 -12.75 1.64 -7.37
CA LEU A 9 -11.85 2.69 -6.90
C LEU A 9 -12.57 4.04 -6.80
N ALA A 10 -13.32 4.41 -7.84
CA ALA A 10 -14.09 5.65 -7.86
C ALA A 10 -15.14 5.68 -6.74
N LEU A 11 -15.82 4.55 -6.51
CA LEU A 11 -16.79 4.40 -5.43
C LEU A 11 -16.12 4.54 -4.06
N GLY A 12 -14.97 3.89 -3.83
CA GLY A 12 -14.22 4.02 -2.59
C GLY A 12 -13.76 5.46 -2.31
N LEU A 13 -13.26 6.15 -3.34
CA LEU A 13 -12.88 7.57 -3.24
C LEU A 13 -14.09 8.47 -2.97
N ALA A 14 -15.21 8.24 -3.65
CA ALA A 14 -16.44 9.00 -3.43
C ALA A 14 -16.95 8.80 -2.00
N ILE A 15 -17.01 7.57 -1.51
CA ILE A 15 -17.38 7.26 -0.13
C ILE A 15 -16.46 8.00 0.85
N GLY A 16 -15.14 7.91 0.67
CA GLY A 16 -14.18 8.60 1.53
C GLY A 16 -14.32 10.12 1.52
N PHE A 17 -14.64 10.71 0.37
CA PHE A 17 -14.83 12.16 0.23
C PHE A 17 -16.13 12.67 0.87
N PHE A 18 -17.23 11.91 0.75
CA PHE A 18 -18.53 12.29 1.32
C PHE A 18 -18.67 11.94 2.80
N LEU A 19 -17.78 11.13 3.37
CA LEU A 19 -17.82 10.75 4.77
C LEU A 19 -17.26 11.90 5.63
N PRO A 20 -18.06 12.54 6.51
CA PRO A 20 -17.64 13.69 7.30
C PRO A 20 -16.84 13.26 8.54
N ILE A 21 -15.82 12.41 8.35
CA ILE A 21 -14.92 12.00 9.44
C ILE A 21 -13.76 12.98 9.49
N ASN A 22 -13.85 13.94 10.42
CA ASN A 22 -12.70 14.72 10.82
C ASN A 22 -11.76 13.82 11.61
N LEU A 23 -10.71 13.31 10.97
CA LEU A 23 -9.67 12.52 11.61
C LEU A 23 -8.95 13.39 12.65
N PRO A 24 -9.01 13.04 13.95
CA PRO A 24 -8.20 13.71 14.95
C PRO A 24 -6.71 13.59 14.60
N PRO A 25 -5.89 14.63 14.86
CA PRO A 25 -4.46 14.62 14.52
C PRO A 25 -3.69 13.40 15.07
N ALA A 26 -4.15 12.85 16.19
CA ALA A 26 -3.59 11.65 16.79
C ALA A 26 -3.62 10.43 15.87
N TYR A 27 -4.65 10.26 15.03
CA TYR A 27 -4.80 9.08 14.16
C TYR A 27 -4.15 9.25 12.78
N THR A 28 -3.67 10.45 12.45
CA THR A 28 -3.12 10.76 11.13
C THR A 28 -1.86 9.95 10.81
N SER A 29 -0.97 9.76 11.79
CA SER A 29 0.26 8.98 11.62
C SER A 29 -0.04 7.50 11.34
N TYR A 30 -0.97 6.93 12.10
CA TYR A 30 -1.44 5.55 11.99
C TYR A 30 -2.01 5.26 10.61
N LEU A 31 -2.93 6.11 10.16
CA LEU A 31 -3.55 6.00 8.85
C LEU A 31 -2.51 6.16 7.73
N SER A 32 -1.58 7.10 7.88
CA SER A 32 -0.53 7.36 6.89
C SER A 32 0.39 6.14 6.68
N VAL A 33 0.84 5.49 7.76
CA VAL A 33 1.68 4.29 7.64
C VAL A 33 0.85 3.09 7.12
N ALA A 34 -0.41 2.95 7.53
CA ALA A 34 -1.29 1.91 7.01
C ALA A 34 -1.52 2.03 5.50
N ILE A 35 -1.78 3.25 5.00
CA ILE A 35 -1.92 3.53 3.56
C ILE A 35 -0.61 3.21 2.83
N LEU A 36 0.54 3.60 3.38
CA LEU A 36 1.84 3.29 2.77
C LEU A 36 2.06 1.77 2.64
N ALA A 37 1.71 0.99 3.65
CA ALA A 37 1.80 -0.47 3.63
C ALA A 37 0.81 -1.11 2.64
N ALA A 38 -0.41 -0.56 2.53
CA ALA A 38 -1.37 -0.97 1.53
C ALA A 38 -0.87 -0.69 0.10
N LEU A 39 -0.26 0.48 -0.12
CA LEU A 39 0.37 0.84 -1.39
C LEU A 39 1.53 -0.09 -1.74
N ASP A 40 2.41 -0.44 -0.80
CA ASP A 40 3.47 -1.44 -1.04
C ASP A 40 2.88 -2.76 -1.56
N SER A 41 1.76 -3.21 -0.98
CA SER A 41 1.07 -4.43 -1.42
C SER A 41 0.47 -4.30 -2.84
N VAL A 42 -0.05 -3.12 -3.21
CA VAL A 42 -0.52 -2.83 -4.59
C VAL A 42 0.64 -2.93 -5.59
N PHE A 43 1.78 -2.31 -5.30
CA PHE A 43 2.96 -2.39 -6.16
C PHE A 43 3.53 -3.81 -6.22
N GLY A 44 3.54 -4.52 -5.09
CA GLY A 44 3.90 -5.94 -5.04
C GLY A 44 2.99 -6.81 -5.90
N GLY A 45 1.68 -6.55 -5.88
CA GLY A 45 0.69 -7.24 -6.71
C GLY A 45 0.90 -6.98 -8.20
N ILE A 46 1.16 -5.73 -8.61
CA ILE A 46 1.48 -5.38 -10.00
C ILE A 46 2.74 -6.13 -10.44
N ARG A 47 3.81 -6.11 -9.62
CA ARG A 47 5.04 -6.84 -9.91
C ARG A 47 4.79 -8.34 -10.07
N ALA A 48 4.05 -8.96 -9.15
CA ALA A 48 3.72 -10.38 -9.21
C ALA A 48 2.90 -10.73 -10.47
N SER A 49 2.02 -9.83 -10.91
CA SER A 49 1.28 -9.96 -12.17
C SER A 49 2.21 -9.93 -13.39
N LEU A 50 3.18 -9.01 -13.44
CA LEU A 50 4.19 -8.98 -14.50
C LEU A 50 5.07 -10.23 -14.52
N GLU A 51 5.34 -10.84 -13.36
CA GLU A 51 6.09 -12.08 -13.23
C GLU A 51 5.24 -13.35 -13.46
N ASN A 52 3.94 -13.24 -13.76
CA ASN A 52 2.97 -14.35 -13.84
C ASN A 52 2.89 -15.21 -12.57
N LYS A 53 3.14 -14.61 -11.41
CA LYS A 53 3.11 -15.24 -10.07
C LYS A 53 2.05 -14.61 -9.15
N PHE A 54 1.05 -13.94 -9.72
CA PHE A 54 0.03 -13.27 -8.95
C PHE A 54 -0.92 -14.30 -8.30
N ASP A 55 -1.11 -14.15 -7.00
CA ASP A 55 -2.04 -14.95 -6.20
C ASP A 55 -2.94 -14.02 -5.41
N ASN A 56 -4.26 -14.20 -5.57
CA ASN A 56 -5.28 -13.35 -4.93
C ASN A 56 -5.24 -13.44 -3.40
N ALA A 57 -5.02 -14.63 -2.85
CA ALA A 57 -5.00 -14.83 -1.41
C ALA A 57 -3.78 -14.13 -0.80
N ILE A 58 -2.60 -14.26 -1.42
CA ILE A 58 -1.36 -13.58 -0.98
C ILE A 58 -1.52 -12.06 -1.08
N PHE A 59 -2.12 -11.56 -2.16
CA PHE A 59 -2.36 -10.14 -2.34
C PHE A 59 -3.32 -9.58 -1.27
N ILE A 60 -4.47 -10.21 -1.07
CA ILE A 60 -5.48 -9.76 -0.10
C ILE A 60 -4.93 -9.84 1.33
N SER A 61 -4.26 -10.94 1.69
CA SER A 61 -3.65 -11.10 3.01
C SER A 61 -2.54 -10.07 3.23
N GLY A 62 -1.73 -9.79 2.20
CA GLY A 62 -0.70 -8.76 2.25
C GLY A 62 -1.29 -7.37 2.41
N PHE A 63 -2.31 -7.01 1.62
CA PHE A 63 -2.92 -5.69 1.62
C PHE A 63 -3.49 -5.32 2.99
N PHE A 64 -4.35 -6.17 3.56
CA PHE A 64 -4.95 -5.90 4.87
C PHE A 64 -3.98 -6.21 6.02
N GLY A 65 -3.26 -7.33 5.95
CA GLY A 65 -2.34 -7.74 7.01
C GLY A 65 -1.21 -6.75 7.22
N ASN A 66 -0.58 -6.26 6.14
CA ASN A 66 0.48 -5.26 6.25
C ASN A 66 -0.04 -3.90 6.71
N ALA A 67 -1.22 -3.49 6.27
CA ALA A 67 -1.83 -2.22 6.70
C ALA A 67 -2.19 -2.24 8.20
N ILE A 68 -2.75 -3.35 8.69
CA ILE A 68 -3.03 -3.54 10.11
C ILE A 68 -1.73 -3.59 10.91
N LEU A 69 -0.74 -4.36 10.45
CA LEU A 69 0.56 -4.45 11.10
C LEU A 69 1.23 -3.07 11.22
N ALA A 70 1.20 -2.27 10.14
CA ALA A 70 1.71 -0.91 10.11
C ALA A 70 1.01 0.00 11.13
N ALA A 71 -0.33 -0.05 11.19
CA ALA A 71 -1.11 0.74 12.14
C ALA A 71 -0.81 0.32 13.60
N VAL A 72 -0.69 -0.99 13.87
CA VAL A 72 -0.35 -1.52 15.19
C VAL A 72 1.06 -1.12 15.60
N LEU A 73 2.04 -1.18 14.69
CA LEU A 73 3.40 -0.71 14.97
C LEU A 73 3.45 0.79 15.27
N ALA A 74 2.68 1.59 14.54
CA ALA A 74 2.54 3.03 14.82
C ALA A 74 1.93 3.27 16.20
N TYR A 75 0.88 2.52 16.56
CA TYR A 75 0.25 2.57 17.88
C TYR A 75 1.21 2.23 19.01
N ILE A 76 1.95 1.12 18.87
CA ILE A 76 2.93 0.71 19.87
C ILE A 76 4.00 1.80 20.04
N GLY A 77 4.44 2.42 18.94
CA GLY A 77 5.37 3.56 19.00
C GLY A 77 4.83 4.73 19.83
N ASP A 78 3.59 5.12 19.57
CA ASP A 78 2.93 6.21 20.28
C ASP A 78 2.80 5.92 21.79
N VAL A 79 2.39 4.70 22.15
CA VAL A 79 2.29 4.26 23.56
C VAL A 79 3.64 4.24 24.27
N LEU A 80 4.70 3.86 23.57
CA LEU A 80 6.07 3.82 24.12
C LEU A 80 6.77 5.19 24.10
N GLY A 81 6.19 6.21 23.47
CA GLY A 81 6.83 7.51 23.28
C GLY A 81 8.04 7.46 22.33
N VAL A 82 8.10 6.46 21.44
CA VAL A 82 9.21 6.24 20.51
C VAL A 82 8.67 6.27 19.07
N PRO A 83 9.35 6.90 18.10
CA PRO A 83 8.85 7.03 16.74
C PRO A 83 8.98 5.73 15.91
N ILE A 84 8.44 4.60 16.39
CA ILE A 84 8.47 3.28 15.73
C ILE A 84 7.79 3.32 14.36
N TYR A 85 6.82 4.23 14.16
CA TYR A 85 6.20 4.46 12.86
C TYR A 85 7.24 4.78 11.76
N LEU A 86 8.39 5.39 12.10
CA LEU A 86 9.48 5.61 11.14
C LEU A 86 10.05 4.29 10.61
N ALA A 87 10.24 3.29 11.48
CA ALA A 87 10.75 1.99 11.07
C ALA A 87 9.80 1.32 10.06
N ALA A 88 8.49 1.42 10.29
CA ALA A 88 7.49 0.96 9.35
C ALA A 88 7.56 1.74 8.03
N ILE A 89 7.66 3.08 8.08
CA ILE A 89 7.82 3.91 6.88
C ILE A 89 9.04 3.50 6.06
N PHE A 90 10.20 3.28 6.69
CA PHE A 90 11.40 2.85 5.99
C PHE A 90 11.26 1.44 5.40
N ALA A 91 10.70 0.49 6.15
CA ALA A 91 10.53 -0.89 5.70
C ALA A 91 9.54 -1.00 4.53
N PHE A 92 8.35 -0.42 4.65
CA PHE A 92 7.34 -0.42 3.57
C PHE A 92 7.76 0.50 2.42
N GLY A 93 8.32 1.67 2.71
CA GLY A 93 8.78 2.62 1.70
C GLY A 93 9.91 2.05 0.83
N SER A 94 10.91 1.41 1.44
CA SER A 94 12.00 0.75 0.69
C SER A 94 11.48 -0.35 -0.24
N ARG A 95 10.55 -1.19 0.25
CA ARG A 95 9.91 -2.23 -0.57
C ARG A 95 9.08 -1.64 -1.71
N LEU A 96 8.33 -0.57 -1.44
CA LEU A 96 7.53 0.12 -2.46
C LEU A 96 8.42 0.67 -3.58
N PHE A 97 9.50 1.39 -3.24
CA PHE A 97 10.44 1.91 -4.23
C PHE A 97 11.14 0.80 -5.01
N THR A 98 11.46 -0.31 -4.33
CA THR A 98 12.04 -1.50 -4.98
C THR A 98 11.05 -2.09 -5.98
N ASN A 99 9.81 -2.33 -5.59
CA ASN A 99 8.76 -2.84 -6.48
C ASN A 99 8.52 -1.91 -7.68
N PHE A 100 8.51 -0.59 -7.46
CA PHE A 100 8.44 0.39 -8.55
C PHE A 100 9.63 0.29 -9.51
N ALA A 101 10.85 0.19 -9.00
CA ALA A 101 12.05 0.05 -9.83
C ALA A 101 12.00 -1.20 -10.71
N TYR A 102 11.49 -2.32 -10.18
CA TYR A 102 11.24 -3.55 -10.95
C TYR A 102 10.21 -3.34 -12.05
N ILE A 103 9.04 -2.80 -11.73
CA ILE A 103 7.96 -2.53 -12.69
C ILE A 103 8.46 -1.63 -13.82
N ARG A 104 9.15 -0.53 -13.48
CA ARG A 104 9.74 0.40 -14.44
C ARG A 104 10.73 -0.31 -15.37
N ARG A 105 11.65 -1.10 -14.82
CA ARG A 105 12.66 -1.85 -15.61
C ARG A 105 12.01 -2.87 -16.53
N TYR A 106 10.98 -3.58 -16.06
CA TYR A 106 10.24 -4.55 -16.86
C TYR A 106 9.59 -3.88 -18.08
N ILE A 107 8.89 -2.76 -17.87
CA ILE A 107 8.23 -2.00 -18.94
C ILE A 107 9.26 -1.51 -19.98
N LEU A 108 10.37 -0.90 -19.54
CA LEU A 108 11.41 -0.39 -20.44
C LEU A 108 12.08 -1.50 -21.27
N ASN A 109 12.41 -2.63 -20.64
CA ASN A 109 13.01 -3.76 -21.35
C ASN A 109 12.06 -4.36 -22.39
N ASN A 110 10.75 -4.38 -22.11
CA ASN A 110 9.76 -4.89 -23.04
C ASN A 110 9.53 -3.96 -24.24
N ILE A 111 9.63 -2.64 -24.03
CA ILE A 111 9.56 -1.65 -25.11
C ILE A 111 10.81 -1.73 -25.99
N SER A 112 12.01 -1.92 -25.42
CA SER A 112 13.27 -1.98 -26.17
C SER A 112 13.44 -3.27 -27.00
N LYS A 113 12.67 -4.33 -26.72
CA LYS A 113 12.70 -5.59 -27.47
C LYS A 113 11.72 -5.63 -28.65
N LYS A 114 10.95 -4.55 -28.86
CA LYS A 114 9.98 -4.40 -29.93
C LYS A 114 10.52 -3.43 -30.97
#